data_AF-A0A969SXL0-F1
#
_entry.id   AF-A0A969SXL0-F1
#
_cell.length_a   1.000
_cell.length_b   1.000
_cell.length_c   1.000
_cell.angle_alpha   90.00
_cell.angle_beta   90.00
_cell.angle_gamma   90.00
#
_symmetry.space_group_name_H-M   'P 1'
#
loop_
_entity.id
_entity.type
_entity.pdbx_description
1 polymer ?
#
loop_
_entity_poly.entity_id
_entity_poly.type
_entity_poly.pdbx_seq_one_letter_code
_entity_poly.pdbx_strand_id
1 'polypeptide(L)'
;MRWSRPTDPKRYEKRLFAHEMADRLEDARKKGAFDRLVVVAPPEALGDLRAEFGKSLASLVSAEMPKDLTKVPIHALPEFLGEVLAV
;
A
#
# COMPACT_ATOMS: atom_id res chain seq x y z
N MET A 1 -21.21 28.32 18.82
CA MET A 1 -21.48 27.27 17.81
C MET A 1 -20.15 26.91 17.15
N ARG A 2 -19.55 25.77 17.52
CA ARG A 2 -18.25 25.32 16.97
C ARG A 2 -18.52 24.52 15.71
N TRP A 3 -18.54 25.19 14.56
CA TRP A 3 -18.62 24.55 13.26
C TRP A 3 -17.46 23.56 13.14
N SER A 4 -17.80 22.29 12.94
CA SER A 4 -16.85 21.21 12.71
C SER A 4 -16.93 20.77 11.26
N ARG A 5 -15.74 20.55 10.67
CA ARG A 5 -15.40 19.91 9.38
C ARG A 5 -15.24 20.86 8.20
N PRO A 6 -14.21 20.60 7.39
CA PRO A 6 -14.37 19.63 6.32
C PRO A 6 -13.42 18.43 6.50
N THR A 7 -13.86 17.26 6.03
CA THR A 7 -12.96 16.18 5.62
C THR A 7 -11.81 16.78 4.82
N ASP A 8 -10.58 16.65 5.31
CA ASP A 8 -9.37 17.08 4.60
C ASP A 8 -9.37 16.42 3.21
N PRO A 9 -9.51 17.19 2.10
CA PRO A 9 -9.59 16.63 0.75
C PRO A 9 -8.42 15.69 0.45
N LYS A 10 -7.23 15.98 0.98
CA LYS A 10 -6.06 15.11 0.81
C LYS A 10 -6.23 13.76 1.51
N ARG A 11 -6.87 13.72 2.68
CA ARG A 11 -7.16 12.44 3.36
C ARG A 11 -8.22 11.64 2.61
N TYR A 12 -9.21 12.31 2.02
CA TYR A 12 -10.22 11.64 1.21
C TYR A 12 -9.59 11.02 -0.05
N GLU A 13 -8.76 11.77 -0.76
CA GLU A 13 -8.02 11.29 -1.94
C GLU A 13 -7.09 10.12 -1.62
N LYS A 14 -6.33 10.19 -0.51
CA LYS A 14 -5.46 9.08 -0.07
C LYS A 14 -6.24 7.80 0.19
N ARG A 15 -7.41 7.91 0.84
CA ARG A 15 -8.27 6.75 1.08
C ARG A 15 -8.85 6.19 -0.20
N LEU A 16 -9.27 7.05 -1.14
CA LEU A 16 -9.76 6.61 -2.44
C LEU A 16 -8.67 5.85 -3.21
N PHE A 17 -7.44 6.38 -3.21
CA PHE A 17 -6.29 5.70 -3.80
C PHE A 17 -6.02 4.33 -3.15
N ALA A 18 -6.06 4.24 -1.82
CA ALA A 18 -5.87 2.97 -1.12
C ALA A 18 -6.95 1.94 -1.50
N HIS A 19 -8.20 2.39 -1.62
CA HIS A 19 -9.32 1.56 -2.04
C HIS A 19 -9.14 1.02 -3.47
N GLU A 20 -8.86 1.90 -4.44
CA GLU A 20 -8.63 1.51 -5.84
C GLU A 20 -7.44 0.53 -5.98
N MET A 21 -6.38 0.72 -5.19
CA MET A 21 -5.24 -0.19 -5.16
C MET A 21 -5.61 -1.55 -4.57
N ALA A 22 -6.40 -1.60 -3.50
CA ALA A 22 -6.86 -2.85 -2.91
C ALA A 22 -7.71 -3.65 -3.91
N ASP A 23 -8.65 -3.01 -4.60
CA ASP A 23 -9.49 -3.65 -5.63
C ASP A 23 -8.63 -4.24 -6.76
N ARG A 24 -7.67 -3.46 -7.28
CA ARG A 24 -6.78 -3.91 -8.34
C ARG A 24 -5.93 -5.11 -7.93
N LEU A 25 -5.42 -5.08 -6.69
CA LEU A 25 -4.59 -6.18 -6.15
C LEU A 25 -5.42 -7.43 -5.90
N GLU A 26 -6.66 -7.29 -5.42
CA GLU A 26 -7.57 -8.41 -5.21
C GLU A 26 -7.98 -9.07 -6.53
N ASP A 27 -8.22 -8.28 -7.58
CA ASP A 27 -8.47 -8.81 -8.92
C ASP A 27 -7.26 -9.56 -9.50
N ALA A 28 -6.06 -9.02 -9.31
CA ALA A 28 -4.82 -9.69 -9.69
C ALA A 28 -4.60 -10.99 -8.88
N ARG A 29 -4.92 -10.97 -7.58
CA ARG A 29 -4.89 -12.16 -6.71
C ARG A 29 -5.84 -13.24 -7.20
N LYS A 30 -7.10 -12.91 -7.51
CA LYS A 30 -8.08 -13.86 -8.03
C LYS A 30 -7.64 -14.51 -9.34
N LYS A 31 -6.83 -13.82 -10.12
CA LYS A 31 -6.22 -14.32 -11.37
C LYS A 31 -4.94 -15.12 -11.14
N GLY A 32 -4.46 -15.23 -9.90
CA GLY A 32 -3.18 -15.88 -9.59
C GLY A 32 -1.97 -15.14 -10.17
N ALA A 33 -2.05 -13.82 -10.32
CA ALA A 33 -0.98 -13.03 -10.94
C ALA A 33 0.29 -12.91 -10.06
N PHE A 34 0.18 -13.23 -8.78
CA PHE A 34 1.28 -13.26 -7.82
C PHE A 34 0.94 -14.19 -6.66
N ASP A 35 1.97 -14.82 -6.09
CA ASP A 35 1.86 -15.66 -4.89
C ASP A 35 2.25 -14.92 -3.61
N ARG A 36 2.88 -13.75 -3.77
CA ARG A 36 3.45 -12.95 -2.69
C ARG A 36 3.37 -11.47 -3.01
N LEU A 37 3.02 -10.67 -2.00
CA LEU A 37 2.94 -9.22 -2.09
C LEU A 37 3.90 -8.56 -1.09
N VAL A 38 4.74 -7.67 -1.58
CA VAL A 38 5.58 -6.78 -0.76
C VAL A 38 5.07 -5.36 -0.94
N VAL A 39 4.79 -4.65 0.17
CA VAL A 39 4.28 -3.28 0.13
C VAL A 39 5.31 -2.31 0.70
N VAL A 40 5.69 -1.32 -0.10
CA VAL A 40 6.61 -0.26 0.32
C VAL A 40 5.91 1.08 0.19
N ALA A 41 5.66 1.72 1.32
CA ALA A 41 4.99 3.02 1.35
C ALA A 41 5.28 3.78 2.66
N PRO A 42 5.01 5.09 2.72
CA PRO A 42 5.01 5.83 3.99
C PRO A 42 4.06 5.20 5.03
N PRO A 43 4.32 5.33 6.35
CA PRO A 43 3.50 4.71 7.39
C PRO A 43 2.00 5.01 7.32
N GLU A 44 1.63 6.23 6.93
CA GLU A 44 0.22 6.63 6.77
C GLU A 44 -0.45 5.83 5.65
N ALA A 45 0.19 5.73 4.49
CA ALA A 45 -0.32 5.00 3.33
C ALA A 45 -0.38 3.49 3.59
N LEU A 46 0.57 2.91 4.32
CA LEU A 46 0.48 1.52 4.77
C LEU A 46 -0.74 1.31 5.67
N GLY A 47 -1.02 2.27 6.56
CA GLY A 47 -2.22 2.25 7.38
C GLY A 47 -3.50 2.24 6.55
N ASP A 48 -3.60 3.14 5.56
CA ASP A 48 -4.76 3.22 4.67
C ASP A 48 -4.92 1.95 3.83
N LEU A 49 -3.84 1.41 3.25
CA LEU A 49 -3.88 0.17 2.47
C LEU A 49 -4.32 -1.03 3.31
N ARG A 50 -3.77 -1.19 4.52
CA ARG A 50 -4.16 -2.29 5.43
C ARG A 50 -5.64 -2.23 5.81
N ALA A 51 -6.22 -1.03 5.92
CA ALA A 51 -7.64 -0.86 6.22
C ALA A 51 -8.55 -1.32 5.08
N GLU A 52 -8.06 -1.26 3.83
CA GLU A 52 -8.81 -1.65 2.63
C GLU A 52 -8.51 -3.10 2.19
N PHE A 53 -7.40 -3.71 2.63
CA PHE A 53 -7.06 -5.09 2.29
C PHE A 53 -7.98 -6.11 2.96
N GLY A 54 -8.69 -6.90 2.15
CA GLY A 54 -9.41 -8.08 2.62
C GLY A 54 -8.47 -9.17 3.14
N LYS A 55 -8.98 -10.07 4.00
CA LYS A 55 -8.19 -11.14 4.65
C LYS A 55 -7.36 -11.97 3.66
N SER A 56 -7.91 -12.30 2.50
CA SER A 56 -7.25 -13.12 1.47
C SER A 56 -6.10 -12.39 0.77
N LEU A 57 -6.18 -11.07 0.61
CA LEU A 57 -5.09 -10.27 0.07
C LEU A 57 -4.02 -10.05 1.13
N ALA A 58 -4.45 -9.70 2.35
CA ALA A 58 -3.56 -9.51 3.49
C ALA A 58 -2.73 -10.76 3.82
N SER A 59 -3.27 -11.97 3.63
CA SER A 59 -2.52 -13.21 3.85
C SER A 59 -1.38 -13.44 2.85
N LEU A 60 -1.37 -12.73 1.71
CA LEU A 60 -0.29 -12.78 0.73
C LEU A 60 0.77 -11.69 0.95
N VAL A 61 0.52 -10.74 1.85
CA VAL A 61 1.51 -9.72 2.22
C VAL A 61 2.61 -10.41 3.01
N SER A 62 3.77 -10.64 2.37
CA SER A 62 4.92 -11.27 3.05
C SER A 62 5.77 -10.27 3.81
N ALA A 63 5.72 -8.99 3.40
CA ALA A 63 6.49 -7.95 4.06
C ALA A 63 5.94 -6.55 3.75
N GLU A 64 6.13 -5.66 4.72
CA GLU A 64 5.84 -4.24 4.61
C GLU A 64 7.07 -3.44 4.99
N MET A 65 7.45 -2.46 4.17
CA MET A 65 8.56 -1.55 4.46
C MET A 65 8.05 -0.11 4.59
N PRO A 66 8.12 0.49 5.79
CA PRO A 66 7.68 1.86 6.03
C PRO A 66 8.70 2.86 5.47
N LYS A 67 8.68 3.05 4.16
CA LYS A 67 9.63 3.91 3.44
C LYS A 67 8.97 4.58 2.24
N ASP A 68 9.27 5.86 2.05
CA ASP A 68 8.90 6.59 0.85
C ASP A 68 10.01 6.41 -0.20
N LEU A 69 9.76 5.56 -1.20
CA LEU A 69 10.66 5.37 -2.34
C LEU A 69 10.16 6.08 -3.60
N THR A 70 9.10 6.90 -3.52
CA THR A 70 8.50 7.54 -4.71
C THR A 70 9.44 8.52 -5.42
N LYS A 71 10.47 9.01 -4.71
CA LYS A 71 11.51 9.91 -5.22
C LYS A 71 12.82 9.20 -5.55
N VAL A 72 12.90 7.88 -5.33
CA VAL A 72 14.09 7.09 -5.60
C VAL A 72 14.05 6.66 -7.07
N PRO A 73 15.14 6.86 -7.84
CA PRO A 73 15.17 6.42 -9.21
C PRO A 73 15.16 4.89 -9.28
N ILE A 74 14.53 4.34 -10.33
CA ILE A 74 14.29 2.89 -10.46
C ILE A 74 15.57 2.06 -10.31
N HIS A 75 16.69 2.51 -10.85
CA HIS A 75 17.97 1.79 -10.78
C HIS A 75 18.53 1.66 -9.36
N ALA A 76 18.11 2.53 -8.43
CA ALA A 76 18.52 2.50 -7.03
C ALA A 76 17.53 1.72 -6.14
N LEU A 77 16.35 1.36 -6.65
CA LEU A 77 15.37 0.58 -5.87
C LEU A 77 15.92 -0.77 -5.37
N PRO A 78 16.70 -1.55 -6.14
CA PRO A 78 17.22 -2.84 -5.67
C PRO A 78 18.00 -2.76 -4.37
N GLU A 79 18.74 -1.67 -4.14
CA GLU A 79 19.53 -1.44 -2.93
C GLU A 79 18.64 -1.33 -1.68
N PHE A 80 17.41 -0.84 -1.83
CA PHE A 80 16.45 -0.72 -0.74
C PHE A 80 15.57 -1.95 -0.57
N LEU A 81 15.31 -2.69 -1.65
CA LEU A 81 14.43 -3.85 -1.62
C LEU A 81 15.13 -5.14 -1.20
N GLY A 82 16.47 -5.19 -1.21
CA GLY A 82 17.24 -6.36 -0.82
C GLY A 82 16.90 -6.91 0.57
N GLU A 83 16.61 -6.04 1.53
CA GLU A 83 16.21 -6.42 2.89
C GLU A 83 14.87 -7.16 2.92
N VAL A 84 13.96 -6.81 2.01
CA VAL A 84 12.57 -7.27 2.03
C VAL A 84 12.34 -8.47 1.10
N LEU A 85 13.16 -8.62 0.07
CA LEU A 85 13.10 -9.73 -0.89
C LEU A 85 13.78 -11.01 -0.39
N ALA A 86 14.60 -10.94 0.66
CA ALA A 86 15.36 -12.07 1.20
C ALA A 86 14.56 -13.00 2.14
N VAL A 87 13.26 -12.72 2.37
CA VAL A 87 12.39 -13.45 3.32
C VAL A 87 11.61 -14.58 2.66
#